data_AF-R7TQU8-F1
#
_entry.id   AF-R7TQU8-F1
#
_cell.length_a   1.000
_cell.length_b   1.000
_cell.length_c   1.000
_cell.angle_alpha   90.00
_cell.angle_beta   90.00
_cell.angle_gamma   90.00
#
_symmetry.space_group_name_H-M   'P 1'
#
loop_
_entity.id
_entity.type
_entity.pdbx_description
1 polymer ?
#
loop_
_entity_poly.entity_id
_entity_poly.type
_entity_poly.pdbx_seq_one_letter_code
_entity_poly.pdbx_strand_id
1 'polypeptide(L)'
;MRTFFLAPTRYGVGLTSVTLGLVRALDNLGLRVKFFKPIAQLHVGDTGPERSTKLVQRIMDHEPPTPITSHRAEDLLGDNKGDVLMEEIVALFEQASQDCDVIVVEGLVPTREMPYANRLNSNIAKTLNADIILVSEPGTDSLEDLADKLEIAADSFGGIKNPNVVGYALNKLNPEVVARLNKDGHFQSLPEFARKPFQPLGYIPFDTNLASPRTMDIAEHLKAELINAGEMDTRRVTSYTLSARTPTNMIHHLRPGNLVITP
;
A
#
# COMPACT_ATOMS: atom_id res chain seq x y z
N MET A 1 9.36 -14.21 -17.51
CA MET A 1 8.85 -13.05 -16.78
C MET A 1 7.66 -13.47 -15.92
N ARG A 2 7.62 -13.08 -14.65
CA ARG A 2 6.48 -13.26 -13.74
C ARG A 2 5.79 -11.93 -13.46
N THR A 3 4.47 -11.93 -13.35
CA THR A 3 3.67 -10.73 -13.04
C THR A 3 2.99 -10.93 -11.70
N PHE A 4 3.36 -10.15 -10.68
CA PHE A 4 2.66 -10.15 -9.40
C PHE A 4 1.72 -8.97 -9.33
N PHE A 5 0.43 -9.20 -9.05
CA PHE A 5 -0.55 -8.15 -8.83
C PHE A 5 -0.89 -8.04 -7.35
N LEU A 6 -0.58 -6.90 -6.74
CA LEU A 6 -0.89 -6.67 -5.33
C LEU A 6 -2.26 -6.00 -5.23
N ALA A 7 -3.22 -6.75 -4.69
CA ALA A 7 -4.59 -6.33 -4.53
C ALA A 7 -4.87 -6.00 -3.05
N PRO A 8 -5.24 -4.75 -2.71
CA PRO A 8 -5.59 -4.40 -1.34
C PRO A 8 -6.98 -4.94 -0.97
N THR A 9 -7.15 -5.39 0.26
CA THR A 9 -8.49 -5.78 0.78
C THR A 9 -9.35 -4.58 1.18
N ARG A 10 -8.71 -3.44 1.51
CA ARG A 10 -9.39 -2.20 1.94
C ARG A 10 -8.48 -0.98 1.86
N TYR A 11 -9.04 0.20 2.12
CA TYR A 11 -8.29 1.42 2.36
C TYR A 11 -7.39 1.30 3.59
N GLY A 12 -6.18 1.86 3.50
CA GLY A 12 -5.24 1.98 4.63
C GLY A 12 -4.33 0.77 4.86
N VAL A 13 -4.38 -0.27 4.02
CA VAL A 13 -3.51 -1.47 4.15
C VAL A 13 -2.01 -1.20 3.94
N GLY A 14 -1.65 0.01 3.47
CA GLY A 14 -0.28 0.36 3.14
C GLY A 14 0.21 -0.34 1.88
N LEU A 15 -0.66 -0.49 0.88
CA LEU A 15 -0.41 -1.20 -0.38
C LEU A 15 0.91 -0.78 -1.01
N THR A 16 1.16 0.53 -1.14
CA THR A 16 2.39 1.05 -1.74
C THR A 16 3.64 0.66 -0.96
N SER A 17 3.60 0.73 0.37
CA SER A 17 4.74 0.32 1.20
C SER A 17 5.04 -1.17 1.05
N VAL A 18 4.01 -2.01 1.03
CA VAL A 18 4.17 -3.47 0.82
C VAL A 18 4.70 -3.76 -0.59
N THR A 19 4.18 -3.04 -1.59
CA THR A 19 4.60 -3.18 -2.99
C THR A 19 6.07 -2.82 -3.17
N LEU A 20 6.51 -1.68 -2.62
CA LEU A 20 7.90 -1.26 -2.66
C LEU A 20 8.82 -2.20 -1.86
N GLY A 21 8.33 -2.70 -0.73
CA GLY A 21 9.03 -3.73 0.05
C GLY A 21 9.27 -5.00 -0.76
N LEU A 22 8.25 -5.46 -1.51
CA LEU A 22 8.38 -6.61 -2.40
C LEU A 22 9.34 -6.34 -3.56
N VAL A 23 9.22 -5.18 -4.22
CA VAL A 23 10.15 -4.78 -5.29
C VAL A 23 11.59 -4.82 -4.77
N ARG A 24 11.86 -4.21 -3.61
CA ARG A 24 13.19 -4.18 -3.02
C ARG A 24 13.67 -5.56 -2.57
N ALA A 25 12.78 -6.40 -2.04
CA ALA A 25 13.14 -7.76 -1.63
C ALA A 25 13.55 -8.62 -2.83
N LEU A 26 12.82 -8.53 -3.94
CA LEU A 26 13.14 -9.26 -5.18
C LEU A 26 14.40 -8.71 -5.85
N ASP A 27 14.61 -7.39 -5.84
CA ASP A 27 15.82 -6.73 -6.33
C ASP A 27 17.06 -7.18 -5.54
N ASN A 28 16.96 -7.27 -4.21
CA ASN A 28 18.03 -7.81 -3.36
C ASN A 28 18.34 -9.30 -3.62
N LEU A 29 17.43 -10.04 -4.25
CA LEU A 29 17.68 -11.42 -4.70
C LEU A 29 18.35 -11.47 -6.08
N GLY A 30 18.69 -10.33 -6.68
CA GLY A 30 19.35 -10.21 -7.97
C GLY A 30 18.43 -10.33 -9.18
N LEU A 31 17.10 -10.22 -8.98
CA LEU A 31 16.14 -10.23 -10.08
C LEU A 31 16.02 -8.85 -10.70
N ARG A 32 15.84 -8.78 -12.02
CA ARG A 32 15.48 -7.52 -12.69
C ARG A 32 14.01 -7.25 -12.46
N VAL A 33 13.72 -6.39 -11.50
CA VAL A 33 12.34 -6.11 -11.05
C VAL A 33 11.86 -4.77 -11.57
N LYS A 34 10.67 -4.76 -12.15
CA LYS A 34 9.97 -3.54 -12.55
C LYS A 34 8.69 -3.32 -11.77
N PHE A 35 8.27 -2.07 -11.72
CA PHE A 35 7.05 -1.63 -11.05
C PHE A 35 6.07 -1.08 -12.08
N PHE A 36 4.80 -1.35 -11.89
CA PHE A 36 3.74 -0.82 -12.73
C PHE A 36 2.53 -0.41 -11.91
N LYS A 37 2.10 0.85 -12.07
CA LYS A 37 0.83 1.36 -11.55
C LYS A 37 -0.08 1.63 -12.76
N PRO A 38 -1.12 0.83 -13.00
CA PRO A 38 -1.94 0.96 -14.20
C PRO A 38 -2.75 2.27 -14.24
N ILE A 39 -3.31 2.64 -13.09
CA ILE A 39 -4.25 3.76 -12.96
C ILE A 39 -3.78 4.65 -11.80
N ALA A 40 -3.73 5.96 -12.07
CA ALA A 40 -3.39 6.97 -11.10
C ALA A 40 -4.48 7.07 -10.02
N GLN A 41 -4.08 7.29 -8.77
CA GLN A 41 -4.99 7.51 -7.65
C GLN A 41 -4.47 8.68 -6.80
N LEU A 42 -4.75 9.89 -7.31
CA LEU A 42 -4.39 11.14 -6.64
C LEU A 42 -5.30 11.38 -5.44
N HIS A 43 -4.73 11.91 -4.35
CA HIS A 43 -5.50 12.34 -3.19
C HIS A 43 -5.95 13.80 -3.35
N VAL A 44 -6.96 14.22 -2.58
CA VAL A 44 -7.42 15.61 -2.56
C VAL A 44 -6.24 16.55 -2.27
N GLY A 45 -6.01 17.50 -3.17
CA GLY A 45 -4.91 18.46 -3.08
C GLY A 45 -3.62 18.03 -3.79
N ASP A 46 -3.55 16.82 -4.35
CA ASP A 46 -2.43 16.40 -5.20
C ASP A 46 -2.52 17.09 -6.56
N THR A 47 -1.43 17.76 -6.95
CA THR A 47 -1.27 18.38 -8.29
C THR A 47 -0.10 17.79 -9.07
N GLY A 48 0.68 16.91 -8.44
CA GLY A 48 1.86 16.26 -9.00
C GLY A 48 1.57 14.89 -9.62
N PRO A 49 2.63 14.19 -10.08
CA PRO A 49 2.50 12.82 -10.56
C PRO A 49 1.96 11.91 -9.44
N GLU A 50 1.45 10.76 -9.84
CA GLU A 50 0.99 9.74 -8.90
C GLU A 50 2.11 9.36 -7.90
N ARG A 51 1.74 9.29 -6.61
CA ARG A 51 2.70 9.23 -5.50
C ARG A 51 3.54 7.96 -5.49
N SER A 52 2.96 6.79 -5.76
CA SER A 52 3.69 5.52 -5.77
C SER A 52 4.74 5.49 -6.89
N THR A 53 4.36 5.92 -8.09
CA THR A 53 5.21 6.12 -9.26
C THR A 53 6.37 7.07 -8.93
N LYS A 54 6.08 8.19 -8.25
CA LYS A 54 7.13 9.15 -7.84
C LYS A 54 8.08 8.60 -6.79
N LEU A 55 7.59 7.74 -5.90
CA LEU A 55 8.39 7.10 -4.85
C LEU A 55 9.30 6.02 -5.45
N VAL A 56 8.79 5.22 -6.39
CA VAL A 56 9.56 4.21 -7.13
C VAL A 56 10.76 4.85 -7.85
N GLN A 57 10.56 6.00 -8.50
CA GLN A 57 11.64 6.74 -9.17
C GLN A 57 12.82 7.11 -8.26
N ARG A 58 12.64 7.13 -6.94
CA ARG A 58 13.71 7.39 -5.97
C ARG A 58 14.44 6.14 -5.50
N ILE A 59 13.85 4.97 -5.73
CA ILE A 59 14.30 3.68 -5.19
C ILE A 59 14.85 2.78 -6.30
N MET A 60 14.37 2.95 -7.52
CA MET A 60 14.73 2.15 -8.70
C MET A 60 15.42 3.03 -9.76
N ASP A 61 16.33 2.42 -10.52
CA ASP A 61 17.06 3.08 -11.62
C ASP A 61 16.25 3.19 -12.93
N HIS A 62 14.96 2.86 -12.90
CA HIS A 62 14.06 2.92 -14.07
C HIS A 62 12.83 3.76 -13.78
N GLU A 63 12.33 4.39 -14.84
CA GLU A 63 11.11 5.19 -14.78
C GLU A 63 9.90 4.35 -15.23
N PRO A 64 8.93 4.08 -14.34
CA PRO A 64 7.67 3.45 -14.74
C PRO A 64 6.89 4.37 -15.69
N PRO A 65 6.09 3.81 -16.62
CA PRO A 65 5.26 4.62 -17.51
C PRO A 65 4.22 5.42 -16.72
N THR A 66 3.80 6.55 -17.27
CA THR A 66 2.74 7.38 -16.69
C THR A 66 1.43 6.59 -16.60
N PRO A 67 0.82 6.44 -15.42
CA PRO A 67 -0.45 5.74 -15.27
C PRO A 67 -1.61 6.44 -15.99
N ILE A 68 -2.65 5.68 -16.36
CA ILE A 68 -3.91 6.23 -16.87
C ILE A 68 -4.56 7.07 -15.77
N THR A 69 -5.06 8.26 -16.09
CA THR A 69 -5.72 9.10 -15.07
C THR A 69 -7.03 8.46 -14.61
N SER A 70 -7.43 8.70 -13.35
CA SER A 70 -8.72 8.21 -12.85
C SER A 70 -9.89 8.73 -13.68
N HIS A 71 -9.83 10.00 -14.11
CA HIS A 71 -10.83 10.60 -15.00
C HIS A 71 -10.95 9.84 -16.33
N ARG A 72 -9.83 9.50 -16.97
CA ARG A 72 -9.86 8.74 -18.23
C ARG A 72 -10.45 7.34 -18.02
N ALA A 73 -10.07 6.67 -16.93
CA ALA A 73 -10.62 5.37 -16.58
C ALA A 73 -12.15 5.46 -16.32
N GLU A 74 -12.60 6.50 -15.62
CA GLU A 74 -14.02 6.76 -15.34
C GLU A 74 -14.82 7.06 -16.61
N ASP A 75 -14.29 7.89 -17.51
CA ASP A 75 -14.93 8.19 -18.81
C ASP A 75 -15.17 6.91 -19.61
N LEU A 76 -14.13 6.08 -19.74
CA LEU A 76 -14.22 4.82 -20.49
C LEU A 76 -15.19 3.84 -19.84
N LEU A 77 -15.20 3.74 -18.51
CA LEU A 77 -16.14 2.89 -17.79
C LEU A 77 -17.58 3.39 -17.89
N GLY A 78 -17.80 4.71 -17.83
CA GLY A 78 -19.10 5.36 -17.98
C GLY A 78 -19.68 5.18 -19.38
N ASP A 79 -18.82 5.20 -20.40
CA ASP A 79 -19.15 4.94 -21.81
C ASP A 79 -19.30 3.44 -22.15
N ASN A 80 -19.16 2.54 -21.17
CA ASN A 80 -19.17 1.09 -21.35
C ASN A 80 -18.05 0.57 -22.30
N LYS A 81 -16.91 1.27 -22.35
CA LYS A 81 -15.69 0.96 -23.13
C LYS A 81 -14.59 0.36 -22.25
N GLY A 82 -14.97 -0.56 -21.37
CA GLY A 82 -14.03 -1.20 -20.44
C GLY A 82 -12.97 -2.05 -21.13
N ASP A 83 -13.29 -2.59 -22.30
CA ASP A 83 -12.36 -3.27 -23.22
C ASP A 83 -11.25 -2.34 -23.73
N VAL A 84 -11.61 -1.12 -24.15
CA VAL A 84 -10.63 -0.10 -24.55
C VAL A 84 -9.72 0.27 -23.38
N LEU A 85 -10.27 0.39 -22.17
CA LEU A 85 -9.45 0.62 -20.96
C LEU A 85 -8.46 -0.52 -20.72
N MET A 86 -8.88 -1.78 -20.91
CA MET A 86 -7.97 -2.92 -20.77
C MET A 86 -6.88 -2.92 -21.84
N GLU A 87 -7.20 -2.54 -23.08
CA GLU A 87 -6.22 -2.39 -24.17
C GLU A 87 -5.17 -1.31 -23.85
N GLU A 88 -5.59 -0.14 -23.36
CA GLU A 88 -4.69 0.92 -22.92
C GLU A 88 -3.76 0.44 -21.79
N ILE A 89 -4.29 -0.34 -20.83
CA ILE A 89 -3.49 -0.92 -19.74
C ILE A 89 -2.47 -1.95 -20.24
N VAL A 90 -2.85 -2.80 -21.21
CA VAL A 90 -1.94 -3.78 -21.82
C VAL A 90 -0.80 -3.07 -22.54
N ALA A 91 -1.11 -2.04 -23.33
CA ALA A 91 -0.08 -1.26 -24.03
C ALA A 91 0.92 -0.62 -23.06
N LEU A 92 0.46 -0.06 -21.93
CA LEU A 92 1.35 0.46 -20.88
C LEU A 92 2.13 -0.63 -20.16
N PHE A 93 1.51 -1.78 -19.92
CA PHE A 93 2.17 -2.93 -19.30
C PHE A 93 3.30 -3.47 -20.18
N GLU A 94 3.11 -3.55 -21.49
CA GLU A 94 4.16 -3.96 -22.44
C GLU A 94 5.35 -3.00 -22.43
N GLN A 95 5.11 -1.70 -22.30
CA GLN A 95 6.18 -0.70 -22.12
C GLN A 95 6.90 -0.90 -20.77
N ALA A 96 6.13 -1.12 -19.69
CA ALA A 96 6.66 -1.34 -18.37
C ALA A 96 7.46 -2.64 -18.23
N SER A 97 7.14 -3.69 -18.99
CA SER A 97 7.64 -5.05 -18.75
C SER A 97 8.91 -5.43 -19.53
N GLN A 98 9.44 -4.52 -20.35
CA GLN A 98 10.67 -4.77 -21.13
C GLN A 98 11.84 -5.17 -20.23
N ASP A 99 12.64 -6.17 -20.64
CA ASP A 99 13.90 -6.56 -19.98
C ASP A 99 13.83 -6.86 -18.47
N CYS A 100 12.70 -7.38 -17.97
CA CYS A 100 12.54 -7.75 -16.56
C CYS A 100 12.29 -9.25 -16.35
N ASP A 101 12.71 -9.75 -15.19
CA ASP A 101 12.40 -11.11 -14.74
C ASP A 101 11.05 -11.14 -14.02
N VAL A 102 10.77 -10.07 -13.27
CA VAL A 102 9.53 -9.88 -12.50
C VAL A 102 9.01 -8.47 -12.68
N ILE A 103 7.70 -8.33 -12.84
CA ILE A 103 7.01 -7.05 -12.77
C ILE A 103 5.98 -7.09 -11.64
N VAL A 104 6.03 -6.09 -10.78
CA VAL A 104 5.13 -5.92 -9.64
C VAL A 104 4.11 -4.84 -9.99
N VAL A 105 2.84 -5.25 -10.11
CA VAL A 105 1.71 -4.39 -10.45
C VAL A 105 1.00 -3.99 -9.17
N GLU A 106 0.92 -2.69 -8.91
CA GLU A 106 0.18 -2.14 -7.77
C GLU A 106 -1.28 -1.90 -8.16
N GLY A 107 -2.21 -2.59 -7.49
CA GLY A 107 -3.64 -2.39 -7.70
C GLY A 107 -4.17 -1.03 -7.21
N LEU A 108 -5.43 -0.77 -7.49
CA LEU A 108 -6.18 0.36 -6.97
C LEU A 108 -6.64 0.10 -5.54
N VAL A 109 -6.58 1.15 -4.71
CA VAL A 109 -7.09 1.09 -3.33
C VAL A 109 -8.55 1.51 -3.31
N PRO A 110 -9.48 0.65 -2.85
CA PRO A 110 -10.90 0.99 -2.80
C PRO A 110 -11.15 2.20 -1.89
N THR A 111 -11.87 3.20 -2.40
CA THR A 111 -12.34 4.37 -1.65
C THR A 111 -13.82 4.59 -1.91
N ARG A 112 -14.43 5.52 -1.16
CA ARG A 112 -15.83 5.92 -1.39
C ARG A 112 -16.04 6.56 -2.77
N GLU A 113 -15.00 7.19 -3.31
CA GLU A 113 -15.02 7.85 -4.63
C GLU A 113 -14.81 6.85 -5.77
N MET A 114 -14.18 5.71 -5.50
CA MET A 114 -13.87 4.67 -6.50
C MET A 114 -14.53 3.31 -6.16
N PRO A 115 -15.86 3.21 -6.14
CA PRO A 115 -16.55 1.95 -5.85
C PRO A 115 -16.28 0.86 -6.89
N TYR A 116 -15.82 1.23 -8.09
CA TYR A 116 -15.45 0.31 -9.16
C TYR A 116 -14.07 -0.34 -8.99
N ALA A 117 -13.26 0.09 -8.01
CA ALA A 117 -11.86 -0.32 -7.86
C ALA A 117 -11.66 -1.84 -7.76
N ASN A 118 -12.48 -2.54 -6.97
CA ASN A 118 -12.36 -4.00 -6.80
C ASN A 118 -12.57 -4.75 -8.12
N ARG A 119 -13.64 -4.42 -8.84
CA ARG A 119 -13.94 -5.03 -10.15
C ARG A 119 -12.82 -4.71 -11.15
N LEU A 120 -12.31 -3.49 -11.12
CA LEU A 120 -11.24 -3.07 -12.02
C LEU A 120 -9.93 -3.79 -11.71
N ASN A 121 -9.56 -3.96 -10.44
CA ASN A 121 -8.43 -4.78 -10.02
C ASN A 121 -8.54 -6.21 -10.55
N SER A 122 -9.70 -6.85 -10.40
CA SER A 122 -9.95 -8.20 -10.93
C SER A 122 -9.78 -8.27 -12.44
N ASN A 123 -10.32 -7.29 -13.18
CA ASN A 123 -10.21 -7.22 -14.63
C ASN A 123 -8.75 -7.03 -15.07
N ILE A 124 -8.00 -6.14 -14.42
CA ILE A 124 -6.59 -5.90 -14.72
C ILE A 124 -5.77 -7.15 -14.43
N ALA A 125 -5.89 -7.73 -13.24
CA ALA A 125 -5.14 -8.93 -12.86
C ALA A 125 -5.39 -10.09 -13.84
N LYS A 126 -6.65 -10.28 -14.27
CA LYS A 126 -7.01 -11.28 -15.27
C LYS A 126 -6.43 -10.96 -16.65
N THR A 127 -6.54 -9.71 -17.11
CA THR A 127 -6.04 -9.27 -18.42
C THR A 127 -4.53 -9.42 -18.52
N LEU A 128 -3.80 -9.14 -17.44
CA LEU A 128 -2.35 -9.27 -17.38
C LEU A 128 -1.87 -10.68 -17.03
N ASN A 129 -2.80 -11.65 -16.87
CA ASN A 129 -2.54 -13.02 -16.41
C ASN A 129 -1.59 -13.07 -15.19
N ALA A 130 -1.91 -12.25 -14.18
CA ALA A 130 -1.03 -12.03 -13.03
C ALA A 130 -1.27 -13.02 -11.89
N ASP A 131 -0.20 -13.34 -11.16
CA ASP A 131 -0.21 -14.00 -9.87
C ASP A 131 -0.64 -12.96 -8.79
N ILE A 132 -1.80 -13.13 -8.18
CA ILE A 132 -2.41 -12.20 -7.22
C ILE A 132 -1.91 -12.44 -5.79
N ILE A 133 -1.43 -11.36 -5.18
CA ILE A 133 -1.09 -11.28 -3.75
C ILE A 133 -2.07 -10.33 -3.07
N LEU A 134 -2.84 -10.84 -2.11
CA LEU A 134 -3.74 -10.01 -1.32
C LEU A 134 -2.97 -9.29 -0.22
N VAL A 135 -3.17 -7.98 -0.10
CA VAL A 135 -2.56 -7.15 0.95
C VAL A 135 -3.64 -6.67 1.90
N SER A 136 -3.50 -7.03 3.17
CA SER A 136 -4.47 -6.68 4.22
C SER A 136 -3.77 -6.15 5.47
N GLU A 137 -4.54 -5.57 6.38
CA GLU A 137 -4.10 -5.27 7.74
C GLU A 137 -5.23 -5.61 8.72
N PRO A 138 -4.92 -6.02 9.97
CA PRO A 138 -5.95 -6.37 10.95
C PRO A 138 -6.76 -5.17 11.43
N GLY A 139 -6.17 -3.97 11.52
CA GLY A 139 -6.81 -2.84 12.19
C GLY A 139 -7.22 -3.21 13.62
N THR A 140 -8.52 -3.22 13.91
CA THR A 140 -9.11 -3.66 15.18
C THR A 140 -9.70 -5.07 15.15
N ASP A 141 -9.62 -5.75 14.01
CA ASP A 141 -10.20 -7.07 13.80
C ASP A 141 -9.42 -8.17 14.54
N SER A 142 -10.12 -9.26 14.86
CA SER A 142 -9.44 -10.51 15.24
C SER A 142 -8.76 -11.15 14.02
N LEU A 143 -7.89 -12.15 14.25
CA LEU A 143 -7.27 -12.89 13.14
C LEU A 143 -8.28 -13.74 12.36
N GLU A 144 -9.35 -14.19 13.02
CA GLU A 144 -10.44 -14.95 12.40
C GLU A 144 -11.25 -14.04 11.45
N ASP A 145 -11.67 -12.86 11.93
CA ASP A 145 -12.37 -11.87 11.10
C ASP A 145 -11.51 -11.43 9.90
N LEU A 146 -10.19 -11.31 10.09
CA LEU A 146 -9.25 -10.97 9.04
C LEU A 146 -9.15 -12.08 7.99
N ALA A 147 -9.17 -13.35 8.41
CA ALA A 147 -9.19 -14.49 7.50
C ALA A 147 -10.48 -14.50 6.66
N ASP A 148 -11.65 -14.28 7.27
CA ASP A 148 -12.91 -14.19 6.54
C ASP A 148 -12.88 -13.07 5.49
N LYS A 149 -12.35 -11.90 5.85
CA LYS A 149 -12.20 -10.77 4.92
C LYS A 149 -11.23 -11.07 3.77
N LEU A 150 -10.16 -11.82 4.03
CA LEU A 150 -9.24 -12.27 2.99
C LEU A 150 -9.90 -13.24 2.02
N GLU A 151 -10.72 -14.18 2.53
CA GLU A 151 -11.45 -15.14 1.69
C GLU A 151 -12.45 -14.42 0.79
N ILE A 152 -13.23 -13.47 1.33
CA ILE A 152 -14.14 -12.62 0.55
C ILE A 152 -13.38 -11.81 -0.51
N ALA A 153 -12.22 -11.25 -0.16
CA ALA A 153 -11.41 -10.51 -1.13
C ALA A 153 -10.89 -11.42 -2.25
N ALA A 154 -10.50 -12.66 -1.92
CA ALA A 154 -10.04 -13.64 -2.90
C ALA A 154 -11.15 -14.03 -3.90
N ASP A 155 -12.42 -14.05 -3.49
CA ASP A 155 -13.55 -14.37 -4.38
C ASP A 155 -13.66 -13.41 -5.56
N SER A 156 -13.27 -12.14 -5.38
CA SER A 156 -13.19 -11.17 -6.49
C SER A 156 -12.19 -11.59 -7.57
N PHE A 157 -11.26 -12.49 -7.25
CA PHE A 157 -10.25 -13.05 -8.14
C PHE A 157 -10.47 -14.55 -8.42
N GLY A 158 -11.67 -15.08 -8.19
CA GLY A 158 -11.98 -16.50 -8.42
C GLY A 158 -11.75 -17.41 -7.21
N GLY A 159 -11.51 -16.84 -6.04
CA GLY A 159 -11.44 -17.53 -4.75
C GLY A 159 -10.05 -18.07 -4.43
N ILE A 160 -9.89 -18.49 -3.17
CA ILE A 160 -8.62 -19.00 -2.62
C ILE A 160 -8.10 -20.30 -3.27
N LYS A 161 -8.91 -20.95 -4.10
CA LYS A 161 -8.53 -22.16 -4.86
C LYS A 161 -8.08 -21.82 -6.29
N ASN A 162 -8.24 -20.58 -6.74
CA ASN A 162 -7.71 -20.16 -8.03
C ASN A 162 -6.17 -20.21 -7.96
N PRO A 163 -5.50 -20.95 -8.86
CA PRO A 163 -4.04 -21.05 -8.85
C PRO A 163 -3.32 -19.70 -9.01
N ASN A 164 -3.98 -18.70 -9.61
CA ASN A 164 -3.41 -17.37 -9.73
C ASN A 164 -3.48 -16.59 -8.41
N VAL A 165 -4.31 -16.97 -7.43
CA VAL A 165 -4.32 -16.34 -6.10
C VAL A 165 -3.25 -17.01 -5.24
N VAL A 166 -2.03 -16.50 -5.30
CA VAL A 166 -0.85 -17.17 -4.74
C VAL A 166 -0.70 -17.03 -3.23
N GLY A 167 -1.33 -16.02 -2.62
CA GLY A 167 -1.29 -15.85 -1.18
C GLY A 167 -1.63 -14.44 -0.69
N TYR A 168 -1.24 -14.17 0.57
CA TYR A 168 -1.51 -12.89 1.23
C TYR A 168 -0.32 -12.36 2.01
N ALA A 169 -0.24 -11.03 2.11
CA ALA A 169 0.66 -10.32 3.01
C ALA A 169 -0.17 -9.50 4.01
N LEU A 170 0.16 -9.60 5.29
CA LEU A 170 -0.46 -8.81 6.35
C LEU A 170 0.49 -7.71 6.79
N ASN A 171 0.04 -6.47 6.66
CA ASN A 171 0.75 -5.30 7.09
C ASN A 171 0.26 -4.82 8.46
N LYS A 172 1.10 -4.04 9.16
CA LYS A 172 0.78 -3.36 10.42
C LYS A 172 0.29 -4.32 11.51
N LEU A 173 0.82 -5.54 11.53
CA LEU A 173 0.53 -6.49 12.60
C LEU A 173 1.22 -6.06 13.90
N ASN A 174 0.61 -6.37 15.05
CA ASN A 174 1.32 -6.23 16.32
C ASN A 174 2.62 -7.08 16.27
N PRO A 175 3.79 -6.53 16.64
CA PRO A 175 5.06 -7.28 16.64
C PRO A 175 5.01 -8.62 17.37
N GLU A 176 4.27 -8.72 18.48
CA GLU A 176 4.07 -9.97 19.22
C GLU A 176 3.30 -11.01 18.41
N VAL A 177 2.30 -10.56 17.62
CA VAL A 177 1.56 -11.43 16.70
C VAL A 177 2.45 -11.90 15.56
N VAL A 178 3.28 -11.03 15.00
CA VAL A 178 4.27 -11.41 13.98
C VAL A 178 5.23 -12.46 14.53
N ALA A 179 5.77 -12.28 15.73
CA ALA A 179 6.66 -13.25 16.36
C ALA A 179 5.99 -14.62 16.60
N ARG A 180 4.69 -14.64 16.89
CA ARG A 180 3.91 -15.90 17.03
C ARG A 180 3.67 -16.59 15.69
N LEU A 181 3.43 -15.81 14.63
CA LEU A 181 3.10 -16.32 13.30
C LEU A 181 4.33 -16.56 12.42
N ASN A 182 5.51 -16.10 12.82
CA ASN A 182 6.78 -16.38 12.15
C ASN A 182 7.63 -17.29 13.04
N LYS A 183 7.76 -18.57 12.67
CA LYS A 183 8.55 -19.55 13.40
C LYS A 183 9.77 -19.92 12.57
N ASP A 184 10.96 -19.62 13.09
CA ASP A 184 12.24 -19.96 12.46
C ASP A 184 12.39 -19.47 11.01
N GLY A 185 11.82 -18.30 10.70
CA GLY A 185 11.83 -17.72 9.35
C GLY A 185 10.73 -18.24 8.42
N HIS A 186 9.83 -19.10 8.91
CA HIS A 186 8.68 -19.60 8.17
C HIS A 186 7.38 -18.97 8.64
N PHE A 187 6.69 -18.30 7.72
CA PHE A 187 5.35 -17.77 7.96
C PHE A 187 4.34 -18.91 8.11
N GLN A 188 3.71 -18.97 9.27
CA GLN A 188 2.65 -19.91 9.57
C GLN A 188 1.33 -19.37 9.02
N SER A 189 0.57 -20.21 8.30
CA SER A 189 -0.78 -19.83 7.86
C SER A 189 -1.66 -19.47 9.04
N LEU A 190 -2.59 -18.52 8.84
CA LEU A 190 -3.70 -18.34 9.75
C LEU A 190 -4.43 -19.68 9.96
N PRO A 191 -4.93 -19.98 11.17
CA PRO A 191 -5.59 -21.26 11.49
C PRO A 191 -6.68 -21.67 10.50
N GLU A 192 -7.47 -20.70 10.06
CA GLU A 192 -8.57 -20.82 9.10
C GLU A 192 -8.09 -21.31 7.73
N PHE A 193 -6.82 -21.03 7.39
CA PHE A 193 -6.17 -21.40 6.14
C PHE A 193 -5.19 -22.57 6.23
N ALA A 194 -5.03 -23.19 7.41
CA ALA A 194 -4.02 -24.24 7.64
C ALA A 194 -4.11 -25.45 6.67
N ARG A 195 -5.30 -25.70 6.10
CA ARG A 195 -5.54 -26.78 5.13
C ARG A 195 -5.99 -26.28 3.75
N LYS A 196 -5.90 -24.97 3.50
CA LYS A 196 -6.31 -24.34 2.24
C LYS A 196 -5.06 -23.98 1.41
N PRO A 197 -5.14 -23.98 0.07
CA PRO A 197 -4.01 -23.61 -0.79
C PRO A 197 -3.81 -22.08 -0.85
N PHE A 198 -3.82 -21.42 0.31
CA PHE A 198 -3.74 -19.97 0.43
C PHE A 198 -2.69 -19.61 1.48
N GLN A 199 -1.51 -19.20 1.00
CA GLN A 199 -0.29 -19.15 1.79
C GLN A 199 0.02 -17.75 2.29
N PRO A 200 0.58 -17.60 3.51
CA PRO A 200 1.14 -16.34 3.95
C PRO A 200 2.47 -16.08 3.23
N LEU A 201 2.56 -14.93 2.57
CA LEU A 201 3.75 -14.47 1.86
C LEU A 201 4.54 -13.44 2.67
N GLY A 202 3.93 -12.83 3.69
CA GLY A 202 4.61 -11.88 4.55
C GLY A 202 3.77 -11.41 5.73
N TYR A 203 4.42 -11.26 6.88
CA TYR A 203 3.88 -10.60 8.06
C TYR A 203 4.76 -9.42 8.44
N ILE A 204 4.23 -8.21 8.29
CA ILE A 204 4.98 -6.97 8.49
C ILE A 204 4.50 -6.33 9.80
N PRO A 205 5.40 -6.14 10.78
CA PRO A 205 5.03 -5.53 12.06
C PRO A 205 4.72 -4.04 11.89
N PHE A 206 3.84 -3.53 12.73
CA PHE A 206 3.61 -2.10 12.88
C PHE A 206 4.81 -1.47 13.62
N ASP A 207 5.42 -0.46 12.99
CA ASP A 207 6.47 0.35 13.59
C ASP A 207 6.00 1.81 13.67
N THR A 208 5.86 2.30 14.90
CA THR A 208 5.43 3.67 15.18
C THR A 208 6.40 4.70 14.61
N ASN A 209 7.69 4.38 14.52
CA ASN A 209 8.70 5.30 13.99
C ASN A 209 8.54 5.52 12.49
N LEU A 210 8.12 4.50 11.75
CA LEU A 210 7.83 4.61 10.31
C LEU A 210 6.59 5.47 10.04
N ALA A 211 5.64 5.48 10.97
CA ALA A 211 4.41 6.28 10.88
C ALA A 211 4.56 7.73 11.39
N SER A 212 5.64 8.03 12.11
CA SER A 212 5.84 9.34 12.76
C SER A 212 6.48 10.34 11.80
N PRO A 213 5.78 11.39 11.34
CA PRO A 213 6.37 12.39 10.44
C PRO A 213 7.46 13.19 11.15
N ARG A 214 8.35 13.82 10.38
CA ARG A 214 9.29 14.80 10.93
C ARG A 214 8.53 16.08 11.26
N THR A 215 9.06 16.87 12.20
CA THR A 215 8.48 18.19 12.51
C THR A 215 8.44 19.09 11.27
N MET A 216 9.46 19.02 10.41
CA MET A 216 9.46 19.73 9.12
C MET A 216 8.29 19.33 8.22
N ASP A 217 7.99 18.03 8.10
CA ASP A 217 6.89 17.55 7.26
C ASP A 217 5.54 18.16 7.70
N ILE A 218 5.34 18.32 9.01
CA ILE A 218 4.14 18.97 9.58
C ILE A 218 4.15 20.48 9.30
N ALA A 219 5.28 21.14 9.54
CA ALA A 219 5.40 22.59 9.33
C ALA A 219 5.13 22.97 7.86
N GLU A 220 5.70 22.21 6.91
CA GLU A 220 5.47 22.38 5.48
C GLU A 220 4.00 22.12 5.11
N HIS A 221 3.41 21.03 5.62
CA HIS A 221 2.02 20.68 5.34
C HIS A 221 1.04 21.74 5.83
N LEU A 222 1.27 22.29 7.03
CA LEU A 222 0.44 23.34 7.61
C LEU A 222 0.77 24.74 7.08
N LYS A 223 1.85 24.89 6.29
CA LYS A 223 2.43 26.18 5.89
C LYS A 223 2.67 27.09 7.10
N ALA A 224 3.20 26.49 8.18
CA ALA A 224 3.38 27.15 9.45
C ALA A 224 4.49 28.23 9.38
N GLU A 225 4.31 29.31 10.14
CA GLU A 225 5.39 30.26 10.40
C GLU A 225 6.39 29.66 11.39
N LEU A 226 7.66 29.67 11.00
CA LEU A 226 8.75 29.10 11.79
C LEU A 226 9.35 30.15 12.73
N ILE A 227 8.99 30.08 14.01
CA ILE A 227 9.59 30.92 15.06
C ILE A 227 10.96 30.35 15.49
N ASN A 228 11.08 29.02 15.59
CA ASN A 228 12.32 28.33 15.91
C ASN A 228 12.36 26.96 15.22
N ALA A 229 13.36 26.75 14.35
CA ALA A 229 13.52 25.51 13.58
C ALA A 229 14.00 24.32 14.44
N GLY A 230 14.84 24.56 15.45
CA GLY A 230 15.44 23.48 16.24
C GLY A 230 16.03 22.36 15.37
N GLU A 231 15.64 21.10 15.64
CA GLU A 231 16.06 19.91 14.87
C GLU A 231 14.92 19.39 13.98
N MET A 232 14.11 20.28 13.39
CA MET A 232 12.89 19.89 12.68
C MET A 232 13.10 18.91 11.51
N ASP A 233 14.30 18.89 10.93
CA ASP A 233 14.67 18.04 9.79
C ASP A 233 14.82 16.56 10.15
N THR A 234 15.03 16.25 11.44
CA THR A 234 15.29 14.88 11.93
C THR A 234 14.34 14.47 13.05
N ARG A 235 13.88 15.41 13.87
CA ARG A 235 12.99 15.14 15.00
C ARG A 235 11.63 14.67 14.50
N ARG A 236 11.21 13.49 14.97
CA ARG A 236 9.91 12.92 14.67
C ARG A 236 8.86 13.30 15.69
N VAL A 237 7.63 13.49 15.21
CA VAL A 237 6.44 13.68 16.02
C VAL A 237 5.77 12.33 16.23
N THR A 238 5.89 11.79 17.43
CA THR A 238 5.40 10.47 17.82
C THR A 238 4.07 10.51 18.57
N SER A 239 3.70 11.68 19.09
CA SER A 239 2.42 11.90 19.77
C SER A 239 1.95 13.34 19.57
N TYR A 240 0.68 13.62 19.84
CA TYR A 240 0.13 14.97 19.83
C TYR A 240 -0.71 15.23 21.07
N THR A 241 -0.83 16.51 21.46
CA THR A 241 -1.66 16.96 22.56
C THR A 241 -2.38 18.24 22.17
N LEU A 242 -3.71 18.23 22.25
CA LEU A 242 -4.54 19.43 22.14
C LEU A 242 -4.68 20.04 23.53
N SER A 243 -4.22 21.27 23.73
CA SER A 243 -4.27 21.94 25.02
C SER A 243 -4.72 23.40 24.90
N ALA A 244 -5.84 23.70 25.54
CA ALA A 244 -6.34 25.05 25.79
C ALA A 244 -6.08 25.50 27.25
N ARG A 245 -5.18 24.80 27.97
CA ARG A 245 -4.90 25.05 29.39
C ARG A 245 -3.75 26.05 29.57
N THR A 246 -3.70 26.67 30.76
CA THR A 246 -2.57 27.51 31.15
C THR A 246 -1.25 26.74 31.12
N PRO A 247 -0.11 27.37 30.80
CA PRO A 247 1.18 26.71 30.63
C PRO A 247 1.58 25.82 31.82
N THR A 248 1.30 26.25 33.06
CA THR A 248 1.60 25.50 34.29
C THR A 248 0.94 24.12 34.32
N ASN A 249 -0.27 24.02 33.77
CA ASN A 249 -1.03 22.77 33.70
C ASN A 249 -0.68 21.91 32.48
N MET A 250 0.26 22.37 31.64
CA MET A 250 0.67 21.69 30.40
C MET A 250 2.12 21.19 30.42
N ILE A 251 2.91 21.56 31.44
CA ILE A 251 4.35 21.21 31.53
C ILE A 251 4.62 19.71 31.31
N HIS A 252 3.76 18.85 31.86
CA HIS A 252 3.93 17.40 31.75
C HIS A 252 3.76 16.85 30.32
N HIS A 253 3.17 17.63 29.40
CA HIS A 253 3.06 17.33 27.97
C HIS A 253 4.25 17.84 27.14
N LEU A 254 5.13 18.67 27.71
CA LEU A 254 6.36 19.15 27.06
C LEU A 254 7.44 18.07 27.08
N ARG A 255 7.18 16.97 26.36
CA ARG A 255 8.08 15.83 26.23
C ARG A 255 8.64 15.76 24.80
N PRO A 256 9.84 15.20 24.61
CA PRO A 256 10.37 14.94 23.27
C PRO A 256 9.36 14.18 22.39
N GLY A 257 9.24 14.59 21.14
CA GLY A 257 8.35 13.94 20.15
C GLY A 257 6.86 14.29 20.25
N ASN A 258 6.44 15.09 21.24
CA ASN A 258 5.04 15.50 21.38
C ASN A 258 4.75 16.82 20.64
N LEU A 259 3.83 16.79 19.68
CA LEU A 259 3.30 18.00 19.04
C LEU A 259 2.21 18.61 19.93
N VAL A 260 2.47 19.79 20.47
CA VAL A 260 1.49 20.54 21.26
C VAL A 260 0.73 21.51 20.36
N ILE A 261 -0.59 21.38 20.35
CA ILE A 261 -1.50 22.22 19.57
C ILE A 261 -2.30 23.06 20.56
N THR A 262 -2.23 24.38 20.42
CA THR A 262 -2.85 25.36 21.33
C THR A 262 -3.56 26.44 20.52
N PRO A 263 -4.73 26.94 20.97
CA PRO A 263 -5.50 27.98 20.27
C PRO A 263 -4.88 29.38 20.40
#